data_AF-A0A239GEB3-F1
#
_entry.id   AF-A0A239GEB3-F1
#
_cell.length_a   1.000
_cell.length_b   1.000
_cell.length_c   1.000
_cell.angle_alpha   90.00
_cell.angle_beta   90.00
_cell.angle_gamma   90.00
#
_symmetry.space_group_name_H-M   'P 1'
#
loop_
_entity.id
_entity.type
_entity.pdbx_description
1 polymer ?
#
loop_
_entity_poly.entity_id
_entity_poly.type
_entity_poly.pdbx_seq_one_letter_code
_entity_poly.pdbx_strand_id
1 'polypeptide(L)'
;MGAATLEWWANRSTCLDSFDVRVEVGVTGSVWTCGARLSDPLHGERKEVFDFLMALDPVFTLRFDARSSLLVDVAVAGEGGRLVLTAYEAEESAGSRRLWDQDVSQACRRRP
;
A
#
# COMPACT_ATOMS: atom_id res chain seq x y z
N MET A 1 -11.77 6.60 -10.56
CA MET A 1 -11.23 6.61 -9.19
C MET A 1 -12.02 5.62 -8.36
N GLY A 2 -11.36 4.82 -7.53
CA GLY A 2 -12.01 3.90 -6.58
C GLY A 2 -11.93 4.44 -5.15
N ALA A 3 -12.95 4.18 -4.32
CA ALA A 3 -12.88 4.48 -2.89
C ALA A 3 -11.99 3.44 -2.19
N ALA A 4 -11.18 3.90 -1.24
CA ALA A 4 -10.35 3.05 -0.40
C ALA A 4 -10.06 3.78 0.92
N THR A 5 -9.48 3.05 1.87
CA THR A 5 -9.02 3.60 3.14
C THR A 5 -7.54 3.27 3.31
N LEU A 6 -6.74 4.27 3.69
CA LEU A 6 -5.37 4.08 4.15
C LEU A 6 -5.39 3.87 5.66
N GLU A 7 -4.75 2.81 6.13
CA GLU A 7 -4.73 2.44 7.53
C GLU A 7 -3.30 2.35 8.04
N TRP A 8 -3.03 3.03 9.15
CA TRP A 8 -1.74 2.99 9.81
C TRP A 8 -1.80 2.06 11.01
N TRP A 9 -0.89 1.09 11.05
CA TRP A 9 -0.89 0.03 12.04
C TRP A 9 0.42 0.06 12.85
N ALA A 10 0.31 0.21 14.17
CA ALA A 10 1.48 0.10 15.06
C ALA A 10 2.05 -1.31 15.10
N ASN A 11 1.18 -2.30 14.86
CA ASN A 11 1.50 -3.72 14.74
C ASN A 11 0.32 -4.43 14.05
N ARG A 12 0.43 -5.75 13.83
CA ARG A 12 -0.58 -6.57 13.12
C ARG A 12 -1.99 -6.58 13.74
N SER A 13 -2.18 -6.01 14.93
CA SER A 13 -3.45 -6.03 15.67
C SER A 13 -3.91 -4.66 16.17
N THR A 14 -3.12 -3.60 15.97
CA THR A 14 -3.41 -2.26 16.50
C THR A 14 -3.36 -1.23 15.38
N CYS A 15 -4.54 -0.87 14.86
CA CYS A 15 -4.71 0.26 13.94
C CYS A 15 -4.80 1.54 14.77
N LEU A 16 -3.94 2.53 14.48
CA LEU A 16 -3.94 3.81 15.20
C LEU A 16 -4.84 4.84 14.54
N ASP A 17 -4.82 4.93 13.22
CA ASP A 17 -5.71 5.82 12.48
C ASP A 17 -5.92 5.33 11.04
N SER A 18 -6.98 5.85 10.43
CA SER A 18 -7.40 5.56 9.06
C SER A 18 -7.83 6.83 8.33
N PHE A 19 -7.54 6.89 7.03
CA PHE A 19 -7.80 8.04 6.17
C PHE A 19 -8.49 7.57 4.88
N ASP A 20 -9.69 8.08 4.64
CA ASP A 20 -10.40 7.77 3.40
C ASP A 20 -9.76 8.48 2.22
N VAL A 21 -9.59 7.74 1.13
CA VAL A 21 -8.96 8.21 -0.09
C VAL A 21 -9.75 7.78 -1.32
N ARG A 22 -9.56 8.53 -2.41
CA ARG A 22 -9.91 8.09 -3.76
C ARG A 22 -8.64 7.76 -4.51
N VAL A 23 -8.56 6.52 -4.97
CA VAL A 23 -7.41 5.98 -5.70
C VAL A 23 -7.61 6.16 -7.19
N GLU A 24 -6.56 6.60 -7.86
CA GLU A 24 -6.48 6.80 -9.30
C GLU A 24 -5.29 6.01 -9.83
N VAL A 25 -5.56 5.06 -10.73
CA VAL A 25 -4.50 4.33 -11.43
C VAL A 25 -4.25 5.03 -12.75
N GLY A 26 -3.01 5.43 -12.98
CA GLY A 26 -2.54 6.06 -14.20
C GLY A 26 -1.38 5.29 -14.83
N VAL A 27 -1.05 5.68 -16.05
CA VAL A 27 0.17 5.23 -16.73
C VAL A 27 0.95 6.48 -17.12
N THR A 28 2.17 6.58 -16.62
CA THR A 28 3.10 7.66 -16.98
C THR A 28 4.23 7.05 -17.81
N GLY A 29 4.15 7.21 -19.13
CA GLY A 29 5.06 6.53 -20.07
C GLY A 29 4.80 5.02 -20.09
N SER A 30 5.78 4.23 -19.65
CA SER A 30 5.67 2.77 -19.49
C SER A 30 5.45 2.32 -18.03
N VAL A 31 5.36 3.26 -17.09
CA VAL A 31 5.26 2.99 -15.66
C VAL A 31 3.82 3.17 -15.19
N TRP A 32 3.29 2.16 -14.51
CA TRP A 32 2.03 2.28 -13.79
C TRP A 32 2.23 3.14 -12.54
N THR A 33 1.41 4.17 -12.39
CA THR A 33 1.41 5.04 -11.22
C THR A 33 0.10 4.90 -10.47
N CYS A 34 0.17 4.82 -9.15
CA CYS A 34 -1.00 4.82 -8.30
C CYS A 34 -1.02 6.14 -7.53
N GLY A 35 -1.89 7.06 -7.95
CA GLY A 35 -2.18 8.28 -7.23
C GLY A 35 -3.33 8.04 -6.26
N ALA A 36 -3.38 8.83 -5.20
CA ALA A 36 -4.56 8.93 -4.36
C ALA A 36 -4.82 10.38 -3.96
N ARG A 37 -6.06 10.67 -3.60
CA ARG A 37 -6.44 11.94 -2.98
C ARG A 37 -7.22 11.65 -1.72
N LEU A 38 -6.89 12.34 -0.64
CA LEU A 38 -7.71 12.33 0.57
C LEU A 38 -9.15 12.75 0.22
N SER A 39 -10.11 11.95 0.67
CA SER A 39 -11.53 12.19 0.41
C SER A 39 -11.96 13.54 0.98
N ASP A 40 -11.54 13.79 2.22
CA ASP A 40 -11.72 15.06 2.93
C ASP A 40 -10.38 15.74 3.20
N PRO A 41 -10.29 17.07 3.05
CA PRO A 41 -9.11 17.82 3.45
C PRO A 41 -8.80 17.63 4.94
N LEU A 42 -7.52 17.38 5.26
CA LEU A 42 -7.08 17.27 6.64
C LEU A 42 -6.86 18.67 7.24
N HIS A 43 -7.47 18.90 8.40
CA HIS A 43 -7.37 20.16 9.15
C HIS A 43 -7.21 19.88 10.65
N GLY A 44 -6.60 20.83 11.36
CA GLY A 44 -6.39 20.77 12.82
C GLY A 44 -5.71 19.46 13.25
N GLU A 45 -6.25 18.86 14.32
CA GLU A 45 -5.73 17.63 14.91
C GLU A 45 -5.60 16.47 13.90
N ARG A 46 -6.53 16.33 12.95
CA ARG A 46 -6.46 15.27 11.92
C ARG A 46 -5.26 15.41 11.01
N LYS A 47 -4.85 16.65 10.71
CA LYS A 47 -3.64 16.92 9.93
C LYS A 47 -2.39 16.60 10.76
N GLU A 48 -2.36 17.03 12.02
CA GLU A 48 -1.23 16.77 12.92
C GLU A 48 -0.99 15.27 13.12
N VAL A 49 -2.05 14.49 13.29
CA VAL A 49 -1.97 13.03 13.40
C VAL A 49 -1.43 12.42 12.10
N PHE A 50 -1.96 12.82 10.94
CA PHE A 50 -1.46 12.31 9.65
C PHE A 50 0.02 12.62 9.44
N ASP A 51 0.44 13.87 9.70
CA ASP A 51 1.83 14.29 9.56
C ASP A 51 2.75 13.51 10.52
N PHE A 52 2.30 13.27 11.76
CA PHE A 52 3.03 12.48 12.74
C PHE A 52 3.21 11.02 12.30
N LEU A 53 2.14 10.37 11.81
CA LEU A 53 2.21 8.98 11.34
C LEU A 53 3.13 8.85 10.11
N MET A 54 3.03 9.79 9.16
CA MET A 54 3.93 9.86 8.00
C MET A 54 5.41 10.03 8.41
N ALA A 55 5.68 10.77 9.48
CA ALA A 55 7.03 10.97 10.00
C ALA A 55 7.58 9.75 10.76
N LEU A 56 6.71 8.91 11.34
CA LEU A 56 7.10 7.66 11.98
C LEU A 56 7.43 6.58 10.96
N ASP A 57 6.48 6.29 10.07
CA ASP A 57 6.62 5.30 9.00
C ASP A 57 5.57 5.60 7.91
N PRO A 58 5.95 5.97 6.69
CA PRO A 58 5.02 6.26 5.61
C PRO A 58 4.41 5.00 4.98
N VAL A 59 4.56 3.82 5.59
CA VAL A 59 3.93 2.58 5.14
C VAL A 59 2.52 2.43 5.71
N PHE A 60 1.54 2.34 4.81
CA PHE A 60 0.13 2.16 5.14
C PHE A 60 -0.42 0.88 4.51
N THR A 61 -1.45 0.31 5.13
CA THR A 61 -2.30 -0.67 4.44
C THR A 61 -3.38 0.09 3.66
N LEU A 62 -3.34 -0.01 2.33
CA LEU A 62 -4.41 0.44 1.45
C LEU A 62 -5.48 -0.65 1.36
N ARG A 63 -6.71 -0.33 1.76
CA ARG A 63 -7.84 -1.25 1.79
C ARG A 63 -8.97 -0.78 0.87
N PHE A 64 -9.32 -1.58 -0.13
CA PHE A 64 -10.41 -1.28 -1.06
C PHE A 64 -11.76 -1.83 -0.56
N ASP A 65 -11.73 -3.02 0.05
CA ASP A 65 -12.86 -3.70 0.65
C ASP A 65 -12.37 -4.63 1.77
N ALA A 66 -13.28 -5.36 2.43
CA ALA A 66 -12.93 -6.25 3.55
C ALA A 66 -11.99 -7.42 3.18
N ARG A 67 -11.82 -7.73 1.89
CA ARG A 67 -11.05 -8.87 1.39
C ARG A 67 -9.78 -8.47 0.62
N SER A 68 -9.68 -7.21 0.21
CA SER A 68 -8.64 -6.73 -0.69
C SER A 68 -7.84 -5.60 -0.06
N SER A 69 -6.58 -5.88 0.30
CA SER A 69 -5.64 -4.90 0.85
C SER A 69 -4.23 -5.06 0.30
N LEU A 70 -3.47 -3.96 0.28
CA LEU A 70 -2.08 -3.91 -0.17
C LEU A 70 -1.27 -2.99 0.75
N LEU A 71 -0.05 -3.37 1.10
CA LEU A 71 0.89 -2.46 1.76
C LEU A 71 1.47 -1.48 0.74
N VAL A 72 1.45 -0.19 1.08
CA VAL A 72 1.92 0.88 0.22
C VAL A 72 2.81 1.85 0.98
N ASP A 73 3.87 2.31 0.33
CA ASP A 73 4.62 3.49 0.74
C ASP A 73 3.88 4.73 0.22
N VAL A 74 3.64 5.69 1.11
CA VAL A 74 2.85 6.89 0.84
C VAL A 74 3.77 8.09 0.80
N ALA A 75 3.69 8.86 -0.29
CA ALA A 75 4.36 10.15 -0.42
C ALA A 75 3.33 11.26 -0.68
N VAL A 76 3.49 12.42 -0.04
CA VAL A 76 2.68 13.60 -0.33
C VAL A 76 3.12 14.23 -1.64
N ALA A 77 2.18 14.47 -2.56
CA ALA A 77 2.45 15.06 -3.86
C ALA A 77 1.89 16.48 -3.96
N GLY A 78 2.70 17.46 -3.55
CA GLY A 78 2.35 18.87 -3.60
C GLY A 78 1.23 19.24 -2.64
N GLU A 79 0.43 20.24 -3.03
CA GLU A 79 -0.66 20.80 -2.22
C GLU A 79 -2.00 20.10 -2.45
N GLY A 80 -2.90 20.16 -1.47
CA GLY A 80 -4.31 19.74 -1.63
C GLY A 80 -4.60 18.25 -1.40
N GLY A 81 -3.77 17.57 -0.60
CA GLY A 81 -4.05 16.20 -0.15
C GLY A 81 -3.89 15.12 -1.23
N ARG A 82 -3.10 15.41 -2.27
CA ARG A 82 -2.65 14.41 -3.25
C ARG A 82 -1.53 13.57 -2.66
N LEU A 83 -1.60 12.28 -2.93
CA LEU A 83 -0.68 11.25 -2.49
C LEU A 83 -0.21 10.45 -3.70
N VAL A 84 1.03 9.97 -3.64
CA VAL A 84 1.57 8.94 -4.50
C VAL A 84 1.71 7.68 -3.67
N LEU A 85 1.20 6.58 -4.19
CA LEU A 85 1.24 5.27 -3.55
C LEU A 85 2.16 4.36 -4.37
N THR A 86 3.14 3.79 -3.71
CA THR A 86 4.01 2.76 -4.30
C THR A 86 3.79 1.45 -3.57
N ALA A 87 3.68 0.33 -4.29
CA ALA A 87 3.58 -0.97 -3.62
C ALA A 87 4.79 -1.17 -2.72
N TYR A 88 4.54 -1.45 -1.44
CA TYR A 88 5.59 -1.72 -0.47
C TYR A 88 5.96 -3.20 -0.56
N GLU A 89 7.09 -3.49 -1.20
CA GLU A 89 7.70 -4.81 -1.13
C GLU A 89 8.50 -4.89 0.16
N ALA A 90 7.88 -5.41 1.23
CA ALA A 90 8.66 -5.88 2.37
C ALA A 90 9.68 -6.90 1.84
N GLU A 91 10.93 -6.86 2.30
CA GLU A 91 11.95 -7.87 1.97
C GLU A 91 11.64 -9.26 2.60
N GLU A 92 10.39 -9.70 2.54
CA GLU A 92 9.92 -10.99 3.02
C GLU A 92 9.30 -11.76 1.83
N SER A 93 10.08 -11.96 0.76
CA SER A 93 9.70 -12.84 -0.36
C SER A 93 10.83 -13.45 -1.20
N ALA A 94 12.11 -13.25 -0.84
CA ALA A 94 13.21 -13.98 -1.49
C ALA A 94 13.24 -15.49 -1.14
N GLY A 95 12.51 -15.92 -0.10
CA GLY A 95 12.43 -17.32 0.34
C GLY A 95 11.32 -18.14 -0.32
N SER A 96 10.20 -17.50 -0.71
CA SER A 96 9.01 -18.24 -1.20
C SER A 96 9.08 -18.57 -2.69
N ARG A 97 9.74 -17.74 -3.51
CA ARG A 97 9.97 -18.03 -4.94
C ARG A 97 10.87 -19.25 -5.16
N ARG A 98 11.84 -19.52 -4.26
CA ARG A 98 12.72 -20.70 -4.38
C ARG A 98 12.02 -22.03 -4.05
N LEU A 99 10.93 -22.01 -3.27
CA LEU A 99 10.20 -23.23 -2.96
C LEU A 99 9.38 -23.69 -4.17
N TRP A 100 8.72 -22.76 -4.86
CA TRP A 100 7.97 -23.06 -6.10
C TRP A 100 8.86 -23.55 -7.25
N ASP A 101 10.04 -22.94 -7.46
CA ASP A 101 10.97 -23.39 -8.50
C ASP A 101 11.53 -24.81 -8.25
N GLN A 102 11.71 -25.19 -6.97
CA GLN A 102 12.20 -26.51 -6.59
C GLN A 102 11.13 -27.60 -6.74
N ASP A 103 9.88 -27.31 -6.38
CA ASP A 103 8.76 -28.26 -6.54
C ASP A 103 8.40 -28.49 -8.01
N VAL A 104 8.40 -27.44 -8.85
CA VAL A 104 8.16 -27.58 -10.29
C VAL A 104 9.27 -28.39 -10.98
N SER A 105 10.53 -28.19 -10.56
CA SER A 105 11.68 -28.94 -11.09
C SER A 105 11.64 -30.43 -10.73
N GLN A 106 11.11 -30.79 -9.55
CA GLN A 106 10.94 -32.19 -9.13
C GLN A 106 9.73 -32.86 -9.78
N ALA A 107 8.64 -32.12 -9.97
CA ALA A 107 7.43 -32.62 -10.63
C ALA A 107 7.68 -32.99 -12.11
N CYS A 108 8.51 -32.25 -12.82
CA CYS A 108 8.85 -32.53 -14.23
C CYS A 108 9.76 -33.76 -14.42
N ARG A 109 10.44 -34.25 -13.39
CA ARG A 109 11.34 -35.43 -13.47
C ARG A 109 10.63 -36.77 -13.23
N ARG A 110 9.36 -36.76 -12.80
CA ARG A 110 8.58 -37.97 -12.47
C ARG A 110 7.49 -38.28 -13.49
N ARG A 111 7.83 -38.29 -14.79
CA ARG A 111 7.01 -38.97 -15.80
C ARG A 111 7.71 -40.25 -16.24
N PRO A 112 7.13 -41.45 -15.99
CA PRO A 112 7.56 -42.68 -16.67
C PRO A 112 7.21 -42.65 -18.16
#